data_AF-A0A2N8RZK4-F1
#
_entry.id   AF-A0A2N8RZK4-F1
#
_cell.length_a   1.000
_cell.length_b   1.000
_cell.length_c   1.000
_cell.angle_alpha   90.00
_cell.angle_beta   90.00
_cell.angle_gamma   90.00
#
_symmetry.space_group_name_H-M   'P 1'
#
loop_
_entity.id
_entity.type
_entity.pdbx_description
1 polymer ?
#
loop_
_entity_poly.entity_id
_entity_poly.type
_entity_poly.pdbx_seq_one_letter_code
_entity_poly.pdbx_strand_id
1 'polypeptide(L)'
;MDCRPGCGACCIAPSISSPIPGMPHGKPAGEPCVQLDANLLCSLFGDPRRPAVCSAFAADPVCCGENRGDAIRLLGWLEQETA
;
A
#
# COMPACT_ATOMS: atom_id res chain seq x y z
N MET A 1 6.60 -4.95 -13.21
CA MET A 1 5.35 -5.73 -13.46
C MET A 1 4.17 -4.78 -13.35
N ASP A 2 2.98 -5.13 -13.82
CA ASP A 2 1.83 -4.25 -13.65
C ASP A 2 1.21 -4.37 -12.26
N CYS A 3 0.68 -3.26 -11.75
CA CYS A 3 -0.09 -3.26 -10.51
C CYS A 3 -1.33 -4.13 -10.70
N ARG A 4 -1.63 -5.01 -9.74
CA ARG A 4 -2.83 -5.86 -9.73
C ARG A 4 -3.96 -5.13 -8.98
N PRO A 5 -4.98 -4.59 -9.67
CA PRO A 5 -6.13 -3.98 -9.00
C PRO A 5 -6.82 -5.00 -8.08
N GLY A 6 -7.30 -4.57 -6.92
CA GLY A 6 -7.88 -5.46 -5.90
C GLY A 6 -6.83 -6.19 -5.03
N CYS A 7 -5.53 -5.99 -5.28
CA CYS A 7 -4.50 -6.62 -4.46
C CYS A 7 -4.40 -6.03 -3.05
N GLY A 8 -4.70 -4.74 -2.84
CA GLY A 8 -4.71 -4.05 -1.54
C GLY A 8 -3.43 -4.06 -0.70
N ALA A 9 -2.37 -4.75 -1.12
CA ALA A 9 -1.22 -5.04 -0.27
C ALA A 9 -0.43 -3.78 0.14
N CYS A 10 -0.17 -2.86 -0.78
CA CYS A 10 0.49 -1.58 -0.46
C CYS A 10 -0.35 -0.66 0.46
N CYS A 11 -1.67 -0.87 0.51
CA CYS A 11 -2.56 -0.13 1.43
C CYS A 11 -2.67 -0.77 2.81
N ILE A 12 -2.16 -2.01 3.00
CA ILE A 12 -2.28 -2.77 4.26
C ILE A 12 -0.90 -2.97 4.88
N ALA A 13 0.03 -3.57 4.14
CA ALA A 13 1.27 -4.11 4.69
C ALA A 13 2.27 -3.05 5.19
N PRO A 14 2.77 -2.10 4.37
CA PRO A 14 3.81 -1.17 4.80
C PRO A 14 3.26 -0.09 5.73
N SER A 15 4.11 0.51 6.57
CA SER A 15 3.78 1.76 7.22
C SER A 15 3.89 2.93 6.25
N ILE A 16 3.14 4.00 6.52
CA ILE A 16 3.19 5.24 5.77
C ILE A 16 3.27 6.36 6.79
N SER A 17 4.38 7.07 6.87
CA SER A 17 4.56 8.19 7.81
C SER A 17 3.99 9.51 7.31
N SER A 18 3.79 9.65 5.99
CA SER A 18 3.18 10.84 5.39
C SER A 18 1.66 10.87 5.61
N PRO A 19 1.05 12.05 5.79
CA PRO A 19 -0.40 12.17 5.91
C PRO A 19 -1.16 11.55 4.73
N ILE A 20 -2.29 10.93 5.04
CA ILE A 20 -3.27 10.42 4.08
C ILE A 20 -4.60 11.16 4.35
N PRO A 21 -5.41 11.51 3.34
CA PRO A 21 -6.77 12.02 3.59
C PRO A 21 -7.55 11.09 4.54
N GLY A 22 -7.92 11.58 5.72
CA GLY A 22 -8.57 10.79 6.78
C GLY A 22 -7.61 10.10 7.77
N MET A 23 -6.30 10.12 7.55
CA MET A 23 -5.26 9.66 8.48
C MET A 23 -4.11 10.68 8.56
N PRO A 24 -4.22 11.74 9.38
CA PRO A 24 -3.27 12.86 9.40
C PRO A 24 -1.86 12.46 9.87
N HIS A 25 -1.74 11.39 10.67
CA HIS A 25 -0.47 10.86 11.16
C HIS A 25 0.06 9.69 10.32
N GLY A 26 -0.50 9.48 9.12
CA GLY A 26 -0.16 8.36 8.28
C GLY A 26 -0.85 7.06 8.73
N LYS A 27 -0.25 5.93 8.38
CA LYS A 27 -0.82 4.58 8.55
C LYS A 27 0.20 3.62 9.15
N PRO A 28 -0.11 2.91 10.25
CA PRO A 28 0.74 1.83 10.75
C PRO A 28 0.89 0.68 9.77
N ALA A 29 1.98 -0.08 9.90
CA ALA A 29 2.17 -1.33 9.17
C ALA A 29 1.10 -2.36 9.58
N GLY A 30 0.62 -3.15 8.62
CA GLY A 30 -0.44 -4.15 8.83
C GLY A 30 -1.85 -3.60 8.99
N GLU A 31 -2.03 -2.29 9.20
CA GLU A 31 -3.36 -1.67 9.29
C GLU A 31 -3.89 -1.27 7.91
N PRO A 32 -5.16 -1.58 7.57
CA PRO A 32 -5.79 -1.12 6.34
C PRO A 32 -5.92 0.41 6.29
N CYS A 33 -5.50 1.02 5.18
CA CYS A 33 -5.70 2.44 4.93
C CYS A 33 -7.20 2.79 4.88
N VAL A 34 -7.60 3.94 5.43
CA VAL A 34 -8.98 4.46 5.36
C VAL A 34 -9.52 4.61 3.93
N GLN A 35 -8.63 4.70 2.94
CA GLN A 35 -8.98 4.85 1.52
C GLN A 35 -9.15 3.50 0.80
N LEU A 36 -8.89 2.37 1.47
CA LEU A 36 -9.06 1.04 0.90
C LEU A 36 -10.52 0.62 1.03
N ASP A 37 -11.18 0.37 -0.10
CA ASP A 37 -12.58 -0.05 -0.11
C ASP A 37 -12.77 -1.56 0.12
N ALA A 38 -14.03 -2.01 0.16
CA ALA A 38 -14.39 -3.42 0.35
C ALA A 38 -13.93 -4.33 -0.82
N ASN A 39 -13.68 -3.75 -2.00
CA ASN A 39 -13.15 -4.46 -3.17
C ASN A 39 -11.62 -4.43 -3.24
N LEU A 40 -10.96 -3.91 -2.19
CA LEU A 40 -9.51 -3.80 -2.08
C LEU A 40 -8.89 -2.88 -3.14
N LEU A 41 -9.67 -1.89 -3.57
CA LEU A 41 -9.26 -0.80 -4.45
C LEU A 41 -8.98 0.45 -3.60
N CYS A 42 -7.94 1.20 -3.99
CA CYS A 42 -7.64 2.47 -3.35
C CYS A 42 -8.54 3.55 -3.95
N SER A 43 -9.34 4.21 -3.12
CA SER A 43 -10.27 5.27 -3.51
C SER A 43 -9.58 6.53 -4.06
N LEU A 44 -8.27 6.67 -3.84
CA LEU A 44 -7.45 7.77 -4.37
C LEU A 44 -6.62 7.37 -5.58
N PHE A 45 -6.80 6.19 -6.17
CA PHE A 45 -6.00 5.77 -7.32
C PHE A 45 -6.24 6.70 -8.52
N GLY A 46 -5.21 7.45 -8.94
CA GLY A 46 -5.31 8.46 -10.00
C GLY A 46 -5.80 9.84 -9.53
N ASP A 47 -6.14 10.00 -8.26
CA ASP A 47 -6.56 11.27 -7.68
C ASP A 47 -5.34 12.10 -7.22
N PRO A 48 -5.30 13.42 -7.48
CA PRO A 48 -4.19 14.28 -7.06
C PRO A 48 -4.00 14.37 -5.53
N ARG A 49 -5.01 14.01 -4.74
CA ARG A 49 -4.93 13.94 -3.27
C ARG A 49 -4.24 12.67 -2.77
N ARG A 50 -3.92 11.71 -3.67
CA ARG A 50 -3.15 10.52 -3.30
C ARG A 50 -1.77 10.94 -2.78
N PRO A 51 -1.34 10.46 -1.61
CA PRO A 51 -0.04 10.82 -1.07
C PRO A 51 1.10 10.51 -2.04
N ALA A 52 2.11 11.39 -2.09
CA ALA A 52 3.22 11.28 -3.04
C ALA A 52 3.95 9.92 -2.94
N VAL A 53 4.13 9.39 -1.73
CA VAL A 53 4.73 8.07 -1.51
C VAL A 53 3.89 6.94 -2.12
N CYS A 54 2.57 7.05 -2.05
CA CYS A 54 1.65 6.07 -2.62
C CYS A 54 1.63 6.12 -4.15
N SER A 55 1.78 7.30 -4.75
CA SER A 55 1.88 7.47 -6.22
C SER A 55 3.25 7.14 -6.78
N ALA A 56 4.31 7.30 -5.98
CA ALA A 56 5.68 6.96 -6.35
C ALA A 56 5.94 5.44 -6.31
N PHE A 57 5.15 4.69 -5.54
CA PHE A 57 5.25 3.23 -5.49
C PHE A 57 4.86 2.59 -6.83
N ALA A 58 5.85 1.99 -7.49
CA ALA A 58 5.66 1.19 -8.69
C ALA A 58 5.61 -0.31 -8.35
N ALA A 59 4.82 -1.06 -9.11
CA ALA A 59 4.70 -2.50 -8.91
C ALA A 59 5.99 -3.22 -9.32
N ASP A 60 6.63 -3.85 -8.34
CA ASP A 60 7.92 -4.54 -8.48
C ASP A 60 7.82 -5.99 -8.01
N PRO A 61 8.44 -6.98 -8.70
CA PRO A 61 8.41 -8.38 -8.30
C PRO A 61 8.90 -8.65 -6.87
N VAL A 62 9.89 -7.90 -6.38
CA VAL A 62 10.45 -8.04 -5.02
C VAL A 62 9.43 -7.65 -3.96
N CYS A 63 8.57 -6.67 -4.27
CA CYS A 63 7.52 -6.21 -3.36
C CYS A 63 6.20 -6.98 -3.55
N CYS A 64 5.87 -7.35 -4.78
CA CYS A 64 4.53 -7.80 -5.16
C CYS A 64 4.43 -9.32 -5.32
N GLY A 65 5.53 -10.03 -5.61
CA GLY A 65 5.52 -11.47 -5.88
C GLY A 65 4.47 -11.89 -6.92
N GLU A 66 3.98 -13.12 -6.83
CA GLU A 66 3.08 -13.68 -7.85
C GLU A 66 1.60 -13.42 -7.53
N ASN A 67 1.24 -13.36 -6.25
CA ASN A 67 -0.13 -13.19 -5.79
C ASN A 67 -0.24 -12.17 -4.64
N ARG A 68 -1.48 -11.90 -4.19
CA ARG A 68 -1.74 -10.98 -3.07
C ARG A 68 -1.06 -11.43 -1.77
N GLY A 69 -1.08 -12.72 -1.48
CA GLY A 69 -0.45 -13.27 -0.27
C GLY A 69 1.04 -12.99 -0.24
N ASP A 70 1.72 -13.18 -1.37
CA ASP A 70 3.12 -12.81 -1.52
C ASP A 70 3.34 -11.32 -1.32
N ALA A 71 2.52 -10.46 -1.96
CA ALA A 71 2.67 -9.02 -1.81
C ALA A 71 2.57 -8.56 -0.34
N ILE A 72 1.60 -9.09 0.41
CA ILE A 72 1.47 -8.77 1.84
C ILE A 72 2.70 -9.27 2.62
N ARG A 73 3.12 -10.51 2.39
CA ARG A 73 4.26 -11.12 3.08
C ARG A 73 5.57 -10.38 2.79
N LEU A 74 5.84 -10.06 1.51
CA LEU A 74 7.07 -9.42 1.07
C LEU A 74 7.16 -7.98 1.56
N LEU A 75 6.09 -7.19 1.41
CA LEU A 75 6.05 -5.83 1.95
C LEU A 75 6.17 -5.82 3.48
N GLY A 76 5.53 -6.75 4.18
CA GLY A 76 5.65 -6.88 5.63
C GLY A 76 7.06 -7.30 6.07
N TRP A 77 7.74 -8.15 5.30
CA TRP A 77 9.14 -8.48 5.56
C TRP A 77 10.05 -7.27 5.33
N LEU A 78 9.91 -6.57 4.20
CA LEU A 78 10.69 -5.36 3.91
C LEU A 78 10.52 -4.28 5.00
N GLU A 79 9.30 -4.10 5.50
CA GLU A 79 9.01 -3.21 6.62
C GLU A 79 9.86 -3.57 7.85
N GLN A 80 9.92 -4.85 8.22
CA GLN A 80 10.70 -5.28 9.40
C GLN A 80 12.21 -5.09 9.24
N GLU A 81 12.72 -5.24 8.01
CA GLU A 81 14.16 -5.06 7.73
C GLU A 81 14.57 -3.59 7.60
N THR A 82 13.62 -2.67 7.45
CA THR A 82 13.91 -1.25 7.15
C THR A 82 13.27 -0.23 8.10
N ALA A 83 12.45 -0.68 9.07
CA ALA A 83 11.79 0.16 10.07
C ALA A 83 12.73 0.73 11.13
#